data_AF-A0A8T3XYS4-F1
#
_entry.id   AF-A0A8T3XYS4-F1
#
_cell.length_a   1.000
_cell.length_b   1.000
_cell.length_c   1.000
_cell.angle_alpha   90.00
_cell.angle_beta   90.00
_cell.angle_gamma   90.00
#
_symmetry.space_group_name_H-M   'P 1'
#
loop_
_entity.id
_entity.type
_entity.pdbx_description
1 polymer ?
#
loop_
_entity_poly.entity_id
_entity_poly.type
_entity_poly.pdbx_seq_one_letter_code
_entity_poly.pdbx_strand_id
1 'polypeptide(L)'
;MAEKIELLSVSKSDYRNEFGLPKEQKFFEIVRKFLWKLGFEEDKYLLGYGRPWEESTEEPILNKENNIKKYVNKIDNYRNKNYSVDIIYFDKEVVLIINSKTNKQQVISKVLDEFIDWEKTN
;
A
#
# COMPACT_ATOMS: atom_id res chain seq x y z
N MET A 1 -0.97 10.01 17.76
CA MET A 1 -0.69 10.99 16.70
C MET A 1 -0.70 10.22 15.39
N ALA A 2 -1.59 10.53 14.45
CA ALA A 2 -1.57 9.85 13.16
C ALA A 2 -0.47 10.48 12.30
N GLU A 3 0.51 9.68 11.93
CA GLU A 3 1.65 10.12 11.15
C GLU A 3 1.30 10.12 9.66
N LYS A 4 1.19 11.31 9.07
CA LYS A 4 0.89 11.52 7.65
C LYS A 4 2.02 11.02 6.76
N ILE A 5 1.72 10.40 5.62
CA ILE A 5 2.72 10.17 4.55
C ILE A 5 2.53 11.20 3.44
N GLU A 6 3.61 11.84 3.01
CA GLU A 6 3.56 12.80 1.91
C GLU A 6 3.54 12.08 0.56
N LEU A 7 2.78 12.61 -0.40
CA LEU A 7 2.90 12.18 -1.80
C LEU A 7 4.07 12.91 -2.46
N LEU A 8 5.00 12.14 -3.01
CA LEU A 8 6.12 12.67 -3.81
C LEU A 8 5.71 12.93 -5.25
N SER A 9 4.90 12.03 -5.83
CA SER A 9 4.48 12.13 -7.22
C SER A 9 3.15 11.42 -7.47
N VAL A 10 2.43 11.88 -8.50
CA VAL A 10 1.14 11.32 -8.94
C VAL A 10 1.11 11.28 -10.46
N SER A 11 0.83 10.12 -11.04
CA SER A 11 0.53 9.96 -12.46
C SER A 11 -0.75 9.16 -12.63
N LYS A 12 -1.67 9.61 -13.50
CA LYS A 12 -3.00 9.02 -13.67
C LYS A 12 -3.34 8.85 -15.15
N SER A 13 -3.88 7.69 -15.50
CA SER A 13 -4.55 7.38 -16.76
C SER A 13 -5.80 6.55 -16.50
N ASP A 14 -6.69 6.40 -17.49
CA ASP A 14 -8.03 5.85 -17.29
C ASP A 14 -8.07 4.51 -16.53
N TYR A 15 -7.01 3.70 -16.68
CA TYR A 15 -6.91 2.36 -16.11
C TYR A 15 -5.68 2.16 -15.23
N ARG A 16 -4.84 3.19 -15.02
CA ARG A 16 -3.60 3.09 -14.27
C ARG A 16 -3.38 4.33 -13.42
N ASN A 17 -3.07 4.13 -12.14
CA ASN A 17 -2.70 5.20 -11.23
C ASN A 17 -1.35 4.85 -10.61
N GLU A 18 -0.47 5.82 -10.50
CA GLU A 18 0.88 5.68 -9.95
C GLU A 18 1.10 6.74 -8.88
N PHE A 19 1.63 6.32 -7.74
CA PHE A 19 1.89 7.17 -6.59
C PHE A 19 3.30 6.92 -6.08
N GLY A 20 4.11 7.98 -6.03
CA GLY A 20 5.40 7.98 -5.35
C GLY A 20 5.24 8.41 -3.89
N LEU A 21 5.79 7.62 -2.96
CA LEU A 21 5.70 7.82 -1.53
C LEU A 21 7.10 7.70 -0.90
N PRO A 22 7.41 8.44 0.18
CA PRO A 22 8.67 8.27 0.89
C PRO A 22 8.75 6.88 1.52
N LYS A 23 9.95 6.30 1.51
CA LYS A 23 10.19 4.97 2.07
C LYS A 23 10.32 5.02 3.59
N GLU A 24 9.19 5.08 4.26
CA GLU A 24 9.08 5.21 5.71
C GLU A 24 8.29 4.05 6.32
N GLN A 25 8.60 3.70 7.58
CA GLN A 25 8.02 2.51 8.22
C GLN A 25 6.48 2.51 8.23
N LYS A 26 5.88 3.68 8.40
CA LYS A 26 4.43 3.90 8.38
C LYS A 26 3.76 3.53 7.04
N PHE A 27 4.52 3.47 5.94
CA PHE A 27 4.01 3.03 4.64
C PHE A 27 3.30 1.68 4.72
N PHE A 28 3.82 0.71 5.49
CA PHE A 28 3.20 -0.60 5.63
C PHE A 28 1.80 -0.55 6.23
N GLU A 29 1.55 0.33 7.19
CA GLU A 29 0.21 0.50 7.76
C GLU A 29 -0.75 1.12 6.74
N ILE A 30 -0.28 2.16 6.05
CA ILE A 30 -1.06 2.92 5.07
C ILE A 30 -1.47 2.01 3.91
N VAL A 31 -0.51 1.30 3.32
CA VAL A 31 -0.77 0.45 2.18
C VAL A 31 -1.62 -0.78 2.54
N ARG A 32 -1.53 -1.30 3.77
CA ARG A 32 -2.44 -2.35 4.25
C ARG A 32 -3.88 -1.89 4.30
N LYS A 33 -4.13 -0.75 4.93
CA LYS A 33 -5.48 -0.16 5.00
C LYS A 33 -6.02 0.17 3.61
N PHE A 34 -5.14 0.68 2.75
CA PHE A 34 -5.45 0.97 1.36
C PHE A 34 -5.89 -0.26 0.58
N LEU A 35 -5.07 -1.33 0.61
CA LEU A 35 -5.39 -2.59 -0.05
C LEU A 35 -6.66 -3.22 0.55
N TRP A 36 -6.86 -3.16 1.86
CA TRP A 36 -8.11 -3.63 2.47
C TRP A 36 -9.33 -2.90 1.89
N LYS A 37 -9.32 -1.56 1.81
CA LYS A 37 -10.44 -0.81 1.19
C LYS A 37 -10.65 -1.11 -0.29
N LEU A 38 -9.62 -1.59 -1.00
CA LEU A 38 -9.72 -2.02 -2.40
C LEU A 38 -10.26 -3.45 -2.59
N GLY A 39 -10.59 -4.17 -1.50
CA GLY A 39 -11.15 -5.52 -1.57
C GLY A 39 -10.08 -6.62 -1.52
N PHE A 40 -9.01 -6.43 -0.76
CA PHE A 40 -7.92 -7.40 -0.58
C PHE A 40 -7.90 -8.04 0.83
N GLU A 41 -9.01 -7.93 1.59
CA GLU A 41 -9.15 -8.45 2.95
C GLU A 41 -8.82 -9.94 3.13
N GLU A 42 -9.09 -10.76 2.12
CA GLU A 42 -8.85 -12.20 2.17
C GLU A 42 -7.40 -12.58 1.84
N ASP A 43 -6.57 -11.61 1.44
CA ASP A 43 -5.17 -11.88 1.11
C ASP A 43 -4.35 -12.14 2.38
N LYS A 44 -4.03 -13.43 2.61
CA LYS A 44 -3.23 -13.88 3.75
C LYS A 44 -1.85 -13.21 3.83
N TYR A 45 -1.26 -12.81 2.70
CA TYR A 45 0.02 -12.09 2.69
C TYR A 45 -0.14 -10.66 3.20
N LEU A 46 -1.28 -10.02 2.95
CA LEU A 46 -1.56 -8.66 3.41
C LEU A 46 -1.62 -8.57 4.94
N LEU A 47 -2.12 -9.61 5.61
CA LEU A 47 -2.27 -9.65 7.07
C LEU A 47 -0.92 -9.52 7.79
N GLY A 48 0.10 -10.24 7.32
CA GLY A 48 1.45 -10.24 7.90
C GLY A 48 2.38 -9.12 7.42
N TYR A 49 1.96 -8.35 6.41
CA TYR A 49 2.82 -7.38 5.74
C TYR A 49 3.27 -6.23 6.66
N GLY A 50 4.59 -6.08 6.82
CA GLY A 50 5.17 -5.02 7.65
C GLY A 50 4.78 -5.07 9.13
N ARG A 51 4.46 -6.26 9.66
CA ARG A 51 4.25 -6.48 11.10
C ARG A 51 5.54 -6.96 11.78
N PRO A 52 5.79 -6.57 13.05
CA PRO A 52 6.89 -7.13 13.85
C PRO A 52 6.80 -8.65 13.93
N TRP A 53 7.97 -9.28 14.09
CA TRP A 53 8.06 -10.70 14.35
C TRP A 53 7.58 -10.97 15.78
N GLU A 54 6.37 -11.49 15.94
CA GLU A 54 5.88 -12.00 17.22
C GLU A 54 5.79 -13.53 17.14
N GLU A 55 6.27 -14.20 18.20
CA GLU A 55 6.34 -15.66 18.33
C GLU A 55 4.98 -16.35 18.54
N SER A 56 3.86 -15.61 18.61
CA SER A 56 2.55 -16.24 18.83
C SER A 56 1.90 -16.73 17.53
N THR A 57 1.80 -18.05 17.46
CA THR A 57 0.99 -18.93 16.61
C THR A 57 -0.43 -18.39 16.44
N GLU A 58 -0.82 -17.87 15.27
CA GLU A 58 -1.79 -18.54 14.37
C GLU A 58 -1.82 -17.91 12.97
N GLU A 59 -1.06 -16.84 12.72
CA GLU A 59 -1.01 -16.17 11.42
C GLU A 59 0.03 -16.83 10.50
N PRO A 60 -0.29 -17.04 9.20
CA PRO A 60 0.61 -17.71 8.27
C PRO A 60 1.96 -16.98 8.21
N ILE A 61 3.04 -17.77 8.20
CA ILE A 61 4.44 -17.33 8.18
C ILE A 61 4.72 -16.70 6.81
N LEU A 62 4.25 -15.47 6.61
CA LEU A 62 4.41 -14.75 5.35
C LEU A 62 5.20 -13.49 5.64
N ASN A 63 6.50 -13.56 5.33
CA ASN A 63 7.48 -12.47 5.24
C ASN A 63 7.18 -11.25 6.13
N LYS A 64 7.21 -11.46 7.45
CA LYS A 64 6.99 -10.46 8.51
C LYS A 64 8.21 -9.52 8.70
N GLU A 65 8.79 -9.04 7.59
CA GLU A 65 9.92 -8.10 7.66
C GLU A 65 9.39 -6.71 8.02
N ASN A 66 9.64 -6.30 9.27
CA ASN A 66 9.15 -5.05 9.84
C ASN A 66 10.14 -3.89 9.70
N ASN A 67 11.11 -3.97 8.80
CA ASN A 67 11.99 -2.85 8.52
C ASN A 67 11.94 -2.52 7.04
N ILE A 68 11.22 -1.44 6.70
CA ILE A 68 11.04 -1.03 5.31
C ILE A 68 12.38 -0.77 4.59
N LYS A 69 13.43 -0.38 5.33
CA LYS A 69 14.74 -0.11 4.75
C LYS A 69 15.37 -1.36 4.12
N LYS A 70 15.01 -2.56 4.57
CA LYS A 70 15.49 -3.82 3.98
C LYS A 70 14.80 -4.21 2.68
N TYR A 71 13.70 -3.55 2.34
CA TYR A 71 13.03 -3.76 1.05
C TYR A 71 13.74 -2.88 0.02
N VAL A 72 14.71 -3.44 -0.71
CA VAL A 72 15.44 -2.71 -1.77
C VAL A 72 15.35 -3.54 -3.05
N ASN A 73 14.95 -2.90 -4.16
CA ASN A 73 14.74 -3.55 -5.45
C ASN A 73 13.76 -4.74 -5.37
N LYS A 74 12.78 -4.64 -4.47
CA LYS A 74 11.73 -5.64 -4.27
C LYS A 74 10.43 -5.16 -4.91
N ILE A 75 9.67 -6.10 -5.45
CA ILE A 75 8.34 -5.87 -5.99
C ILE A 75 7.38 -6.82 -5.28
N ASP A 76 6.36 -6.25 -4.63
CA ASP A 76 5.23 -7.01 -4.10
C ASP A 76 4.02 -6.77 -5.00
N ASN A 77 3.30 -7.83 -5.35
CA ASN A 77 2.16 -7.78 -6.26
C ASN A 77 0.91 -8.36 -5.58
N TYR A 78 -0.18 -7.61 -5.67
CA TYR A 78 -1.50 -8.01 -5.18
C TYR A 78 -2.50 -7.98 -6.33
N ARG A 79 -3.32 -9.03 -6.49
CA ARG A 79 -4.36 -9.09 -7.52
C ARG A 79 -5.69 -9.54 -6.95
N ASN A 80 -6.76 -8.84 -7.33
CA ASN A 80 -8.13 -9.30 -7.12
C ASN A 80 -8.93 -9.18 -8.42
N LYS A 81 -10.24 -9.43 -8.36
CA LYS A 81 -11.11 -9.39 -9.55
C LYS A 81 -11.11 -8.03 -10.27
N ASN A 82 -10.86 -6.94 -9.54
CA ASN A 82 -11.01 -5.55 -10.00
C ASN A 82 -9.68 -4.84 -10.25
N TYR A 83 -8.65 -5.17 -9.46
CA TYR A 83 -7.40 -4.42 -9.37
C TYR A 83 -6.17 -5.33 -9.45
N SER A 84 -5.10 -4.79 -10.01
CA SER A 84 -3.74 -5.29 -9.85
C SER A 84 -2.89 -4.17 -9.26
N VAL A 85 -2.25 -4.44 -8.13
CA VAL A 85 -1.43 -3.47 -7.41
C VAL A 85 0.00 -3.97 -7.35
N ASP A 86 0.94 -3.16 -7.84
CA ASP A 86 2.38 -3.38 -7.69
C ASP A 86 2.93 -2.36 -6.68
N ILE A 87 3.75 -2.85 -5.75
CA ILE A 87 4.49 -2.04 -4.78
C ILE A 87 5.97 -2.24 -5.08
N ILE A 88 6.62 -1.19 -5.58
CA ILE A 88 8.01 -1.23 -6.00
C ILE A 88 8.85 -0.45 -4.99
N TYR A 89 9.82 -1.12 -4.39
CA TYR A 89 10.68 -0.56 -3.36
C TYR A 89 12.02 -0.10 -3.95
N PHE A 90 12.19 1.21 -4.09
CA PHE A 90 13.47 1.82 -4.42
C PHE A 90 14.28 2.12 -3.16
N ASP A 91 15.45 2.73 -3.32
CA ASP A 91 16.33 3.06 -2.20
C ASP A 91 15.69 4.09 -1.24
N LYS A 92 15.08 5.14 -1.81
CA LYS A 92 14.53 6.30 -1.07
C LYS A 92 13.02 6.43 -1.10
N GLU A 93 12.36 5.79 -2.06
CA GLU A 93 10.92 5.91 -2.28
C GLU A 93 10.28 4.54 -2.53
N VAL A 94 8.96 4.51 -2.41
CA VAL A 94 8.11 3.40 -2.79
C VAL A 94 7.16 3.89 -3.87
N VAL A 95 7.05 3.15 -4.96
CA VAL A 95 6.09 3.43 -6.03
C VAL A 95 4.96 2.42 -5.96
N LEU A 96 3.75 2.93 -5.82
CA LEU A 96 2.50 2.17 -5.85
C LEU A 96 1.85 2.33 -7.23
N ILE A 97 1.72 1.23 -7.97
CA ILE A 97 1.05 1.20 -9.28
C ILE A 97 -0.24 0.41 -9.14
N ILE A 98 -1.35 1.01 -9.55
CA ILE A 98 -2.69 0.43 -9.45
C ILE A 98 -3.31 0.40 -10.83
N ASN A 99 -3.51 -0.80 -11.34
CA ASN A 99 -4.24 -1.05 -12.57
C ASN A 99 -5.66 -1.49 -12.25
N SER A 100 -6.65 -0.97 -12.97
CA SER A 100 -8.06 -1.33 -12.81
C SER A 100 -8.66 -1.77 -14.15
N LYS A 101 -9.54 -2.78 -14.13
CA LYS A 101 -10.20 -3.27 -15.36
C LYS A 101 -11.20 -2.28 -15.98
N THR A 102 -11.69 -1.34 -15.19
CA THR A 102 -12.62 -0.27 -15.59
C THR A 102 -12.08 1.07 -15.08
N ASN A 103 -12.58 2.19 -15.59
CA ASN A 103 -12.19 3.49 -15.04
C ASN A 103 -12.69 3.60 -13.59
N LYS A 104 -11.73 3.50 -12.66
CA LYS A 104 -11.94 3.56 -11.21
C LYS A 104 -11.12 4.68 -10.57
N GLN A 105 -10.67 5.66 -11.36
CA GLN A 105 -9.82 6.75 -10.89
C GLN A 105 -10.43 7.51 -9.70
N GLN A 106 -11.74 7.76 -9.72
CA GLN A 106 -12.42 8.44 -8.62
C GLN A 106 -12.41 7.62 -7.32
N VAL A 107 -12.61 6.30 -7.43
CA VAL A 107 -12.56 5.40 -6.27
C VAL A 107 -11.14 5.34 -5.72
N ILE A 108 -10.14 5.13 -6.58
CA ILE A 108 -8.73 5.05 -6.20
C ILE A 108 -8.27 6.37 -5.58
N SER A 109 -8.61 7.52 -6.20
CA SER A 109 -8.26 8.84 -5.69
C SER A 109 -8.94 9.10 -4.34
N LYS A 110 -10.24 8.80 -4.20
CA LYS A 110 -10.94 8.97 -2.92
C LYS A 110 -10.34 8.12 -1.82
N VAL A 111 -10.05 6.85 -2.10
CA VAL A 111 -9.42 5.95 -1.13
C VAL A 111 -8.05 6.50 -0.75
N LEU A 112 -7.25 6.95 -1.72
CA LEU A 112 -5.93 7.55 -1.50
C LEU A 112 -6.01 8.85 -0.67
N ASP A 113 -6.94 9.75 -1.01
CA ASP A 113 -7.19 11.02 -0.31
C ASP A 113 -7.61 10.75 1.16
N GLU A 114 -8.45 9.73 1.42
CA GLU A 114 -8.80 9.32 2.78
C GLU A 114 -7.59 8.85 3.61
N PHE A 115 -6.48 8.51 2.97
CA PHE A 115 -5.25 8.06 3.64
C PHE A 115 -4.13 9.10 3.65
N ILE A 116 -4.19 10.11 2.79
CA ILE A 116 -3.25 11.24 2.75
C ILE A 116 -3.78 12.44 3.54
N ASP A 117 -5.10 12.65 3.54
CA ASP A 117 -5.77 13.89 3.97
C ASP A 117 -6.57 13.71 5.28
N TRP A 118 -6.13 12.84 6.21
CA TRP A 118 -6.65 12.80 7.60
C TRP A 118 -6.18 14.01 8.43
N GLU A 119 -6.35 15.20 7.85
CA GLU A 119 -6.11 16.49 8.50
C GLU A 119 -7.22 17.52 8.24
N LYS A 120 -8.25 17.22 7.45
CA LYS A 120 -9.36 18.17 7.22
C LYS A 120 -10.60 17.96 8.08
N THR A 121 -10.60 16.95 8.95
CA THR A 121 -11.81 16.62 9.73
C THR A 121 -11.52 16.07 11.12
N ASN A 122 -10.67 16.74 11.91
CA ASN A 122 -10.71 16.73 13.38
C ASN A 122 -10.04 17.98 13.94
#